data_AF-A0A090KZI6-F1
#
_entry.id   AF-A0A090KZI6-F1
#
_cell.length_a   1.000
_cell.length_b   1.000
_cell.length_c   1.000
_cell.angle_alpha   90.00
_cell.angle_beta   90.00
_cell.angle_gamma   90.00
#
_symmetry.space_group_name_H-M   'P 1'
#
loop_
_entity.id
_entity.type
_entity.pdbx_description
1 polymer ?
#
loop_
_entity_poly.entity_id
_entity_poly.type
_entity_poly.pdbx_seq_one_letter_code
_entity_poly.pdbx_strand_id
1 'polypeptide(L)'
;MATQLALFASLILPLIISWLGLYNEWVPEINRRLPIYFIDTLAYIPFFVIGGLGMYAVFSIIYGVATFNDCKEAQKELMDEVMEVKKELKERNIIS
;
A
#
# COMPACT_ATOMS: atom_id res chain seq x y z
N MET A 1 16.27 -8.09 7.95
CA MET A 1 14.87 -8.46 8.26
C MET A 1 14.39 -7.91 9.61
N ALA A 2 15.18 -8.00 10.69
CA ALA A 2 14.80 -7.44 12.01
C ALA A 2 14.56 -5.90 12.01
N THR A 3 15.29 -5.15 11.19
CA THR A 3 15.21 -3.68 11.14
C THR A 3 13.89 -3.15 10.58
N GLN A 4 13.32 -3.81 9.57
CA GLN A 4 12.05 -3.42 8.97
C GLN A 4 10.89 -3.65 9.95
N LEU A 5 10.88 -4.81 10.62
CA LEU A 5 9.87 -5.12 11.63
C LEU A 5 9.92 -4.13 12.81
N ALA A 6 11.11 -3.75 13.26
CA ALA A 6 11.28 -2.76 14.33
C ALA A 6 10.73 -1.37 13.95
N LEU A 7 10.88 -0.95 12.69
CA LEU A 7 10.35 0.32 12.19
C LEU A 7 8.82 0.31 12.09
N PHE A 8 8.23 -0.79 11.62
CA PHE A 8 6.76 -0.90 11.60
C PHE A 8 6.20 -0.98 13.02
N ALA A 9 6.85 -1.73 13.91
CA ALA A 9 6.44 -1.83 15.30
C ALA A 9 6.49 -0.46 16.00
N SER A 10 7.53 0.35 15.78
CA SER A 10 7.66 1.66 16.42
C SER A 10 6.56 2.65 16.01
N LEU A 11 5.97 2.49 14.83
CA LEU A 11 4.87 3.32 14.35
C LEU A 11 3.50 2.78 14.77
N ILE A 12 3.30 1.46 14.67
CA ILE A 12 2.00 0.83 14.89
C ILE A 12 1.69 0.70 16.38
N LEU A 13 2.68 0.36 17.21
CA LEU A 13 2.48 0.21 18.66
C LEU A 13 1.94 1.47 19.35
N PRO A 14 2.49 2.67 19.16
CA PRO A 14 1.93 3.87 19.82
C PRO A 14 0.52 4.19 19.34
N LEU A 15 0.18 3.92 18.07
CA LEU A 15 -1.18 4.10 17.55
C LEU A 15 -2.18 3.13 18.22
N ILE A 16 -1.80 1.86 18.37
CA ILE A 16 -2.62 0.86 19.05
C ILE A 16 -2.74 1.18 20.55
N ILE A 17 -1.66 1.59 21.20
CA ILE A 17 -1.67 1.96 22.63
C ILE A 17 -2.54 3.20 22.84
N SER A 18 -2.41 4.22 22.00
CA SER A 18 -3.25 5.42 22.04
C SER A 18 -4.72 5.04 21.86
N TRP A 19 -5.01 4.11 20.95
CA TRP A 19 -6.37 3.63 20.75
C TRP A 19 -6.89 2.89 22.00
N LEU A 20 -6.18 1.90 22.51
CA LEU A 20 -6.56 1.19 23.73
C LEU A 20 -6.71 2.09 24.96
N GLY A 21 -5.89 3.15 25.07
CA GLY A 21 -6.00 4.14 26.13
C GLY A 21 -7.28 4.98 26.03
N LEU A 22 -7.70 5.33 24.81
CA LEU A 22 -8.98 5.99 24.54
C LEU A 22 -10.17 5.05 24.84
N TYR A 23 -10.08 3.77 24.49
CA TYR A 23 -11.14 2.79 24.77
C TYR A 23 -11.33 2.52 26.28
N ASN A 24 -10.23 2.46 27.04
CA ASN A 24 -10.28 2.19 28.49
C ASN A 24 -10.42 3.47 29.36
N GLU A 25 -10.72 4.61 28.75
CA GLU A 25 -10.87 5.90 29.44
C GLU A 25 -9.67 6.29 30.32
N TRP A 26 -8.45 5.93 29.91
CA TRP A 26 -7.23 6.17 30.69
C TRP A 26 -7.00 7.65 31.02
N VAL A 27 -7.56 8.54 30.21
CA VAL A 27 -7.56 9.99 30.43
C VAL A 27 -9.00 10.51 30.46
N PRO A 28 -9.60 10.66 31.66
CA PRO A 28 -11.02 11.01 31.79
C PRO A 28 -11.36 12.41 31.27
N GLU A 29 -10.40 13.35 31.28
CA GLU A 29 -10.59 14.72 30.75
C GLU A 29 -10.78 14.76 29.24
N ILE A 30 -10.15 13.83 28.51
CA ILE A 30 -10.30 13.73 27.05
C ILE A 30 -11.64 13.08 26.73
N ASN A 31 -11.97 11.98 27.43
CA ASN A 31 -13.21 11.24 27.21
C ASN A 31 -14.46 12.12 27.43
N ARG A 32 -14.43 12.97 28.47
CA ARG A 32 -15.55 13.87 28.82
C ARG A 32 -15.85 14.94 27.76
N ARG A 33 -14.87 15.31 26.93
CA ARG A 33 -15.06 16.32 25.87
C ARG A 33 -15.51 15.73 24.54
N LEU A 34 -15.48 14.41 24.39
CA LEU A 34 -15.87 13.74 23.15
C LEU A 34 -17.40 13.61 23.06
N PRO A 35 -17.98 13.81 21.87
CA PRO A 35 -19.41 13.57 21.66
C PRO A 35 -19.73 12.08 21.78
N ILE A 36 -20.89 11.76 22.37
CA ILE A 36 -21.32 10.39 22.72
C ILE A 36 -21.27 9.43 21.51
N TYR A 37 -21.68 9.89 20.33
CA TYR A 37 -21.62 9.10 19.08
C TYR A 37 -20.20 8.62 18.73
N PHE A 38 -19.18 9.41 19.06
CA PHE A 38 -17.80 9.08 18.78
C PHE A 38 -17.29 7.94 19.68
N ILE A 39 -17.73 7.91 20.95
CA ILE A 39 -17.40 6.85 21.91
C ILE A 39 -18.00 5.51 21.47
N ASP A 40 -19.24 5.52 20.97
CA ASP A 40 -19.89 4.31 20.45
C ASP A 40 -19.19 3.78 19.19
N THR A 41 -18.71 4.68 18.33
CA THR A 41 -18.03 4.31 17.08
C THR A 41 -16.57 3.88 17.31
N LEU A 42 -16.00 4.24 18.46
CA LEU A 42 -14.60 4.03 18.79
C LEU A 42 -14.19 2.56 18.65
N ALA A 43 -15.01 1.64 19.17
CA ALA A 43 -14.82 0.19 19.06
C ALA A 43 -14.68 -0.31 17.60
N TYR A 44 -15.29 0.38 16.64
CA TYR A 44 -15.31 0.01 15.23
C TYR A 44 -14.18 0.65 14.41
N ILE A 45 -13.37 1.55 14.99
CA ILE A 45 -12.26 2.21 14.29
C ILE A 45 -11.33 1.20 13.59
N PRO A 46 -10.87 0.10 14.21
CA PRO A 46 -10.01 -0.87 13.54
C PRO A 46 -10.67 -1.49 12.31
N PHE A 47 -11.99 -1.73 12.36
CA PHE A 47 -12.74 -2.28 11.24
C PHE A 47 -12.81 -1.30 10.07
N PHE A 48 -13.04 0.00 10.34
CA PHE A 48 -13.02 1.04 9.31
C PHE A 48 -11.63 1.21 8.69
N VAL A 49 -10.55 1.12 9.48
CA VAL A 49 -9.17 1.19 8.97
C VAL A 49 -8.88 0.02 8.03
N ILE A 50 -9.22 -1.22 8.42
CA ILE A 50 -9.03 -2.40 7.58
C ILE A 50 -9.89 -2.32 6.32
N GLY A 51 -11.16 -1.91 6.45
CA GLY A 51 -12.06 -1.73 5.31
C GLY A 51 -11.56 -0.68 4.33
N GLY A 52 -11.07 0.46 4.83
CA GLY A 52 -10.48 1.53 4.01
C GLY A 52 -9.21 1.09 3.29
N LEU A 53 -8.30 0.38 3.98
CA LEU A 53 -7.10 -0.18 3.37
C LEU A 53 -7.43 -1.26 2.33
N GLY A 54 -8.40 -2.12 2.62
CA GLY A 54 -8.87 -3.13 1.67
C GLY A 54 -9.48 -2.51 0.42
N MET A 55 -10.31 -1.47 0.61
CA MET A 55 -10.89 -0.71 -0.49
C MET A 55 -9.82 0.00 -1.31
N TYR A 56 -8.83 0.63 -0.66
CA TYR A 56 -7.67 1.22 -1.34
C TYR A 56 -6.89 0.18 -2.15
N ALA A 57 -6.66 -1.02 -1.60
CA ALA A 57 -5.99 -2.10 -2.32
C ALA A 57 -6.79 -2.53 -3.56
N VAL A 58 -8.10 -2.71 -3.43
CA VAL A 58 -9.00 -3.06 -4.55
C VAL A 58 -8.98 -1.96 -5.61
N PHE A 59 -9.13 -0.70 -5.24
CA PHE A 59 -9.07 0.42 -6.17
C PHE A 59 -7.70 0.55 -6.84
N SER A 60 -6.61 0.34 -6.11
CA SER A 60 -5.25 0.33 -6.66
C SER A 60 -5.08 -0.76 -7.71
N ILE A 61 -5.60 -1.97 -7.45
CA ILE A 61 -5.56 -3.07 -8.42
C ILE A 61 -6.44 -2.74 -9.63
N ILE A 62 -7.68 -2.29 -9.43
CA ILE A 62 -8.59 -1.92 -10.53
C ILE A 62 -7.98 -0.80 -11.37
N TYR A 63 -7.41 0.22 -10.74
CA TYR A 63 -6.73 1.32 -11.41
C TYR A 63 -5.50 0.82 -12.18
N GLY A 64 -4.69 -0.06 -11.59
CA GLY A 64 -3.53 -0.67 -12.25
C GLY A 64 -3.91 -1.55 -13.44
N VAL A 65 -5.01 -2.31 -13.34
CA VAL A 65 -5.56 -3.13 -14.43
C VAL A 65 -6.15 -2.26 -15.53
N ALA A 66 -6.96 -1.26 -15.17
CA ALA A 66 -7.57 -0.33 -16.12
C ALA A 66 -6.51 0.52 -16.86
N THR A 67 -5.45 0.90 -16.14
CA THR A 67 -4.34 1.68 -16.69
C THR A 67 -3.29 0.80 -17.38
N PHE A 68 -3.45 -0.54 -17.38
CA PHE A 68 -2.51 -1.46 -18.03
C PHE A 68 -1.05 -1.14 -17.66
N ASN A 69 -0.78 -1.01 -16.36
CA ASN A 69 0.31 -0.21 -15.78
C ASN A 69 1.69 -0.26 -16.45
N ASP A 70 2.11 -1.30 -17.18
CA ASP A 70 3.47 -1.34 -17.75
C ASP A 70 3.64 -2.06 -19.09
N CYS A 71 2.58 -2.39 -19.83
CA CYS A 71 2.80 -3.12 -21.08
C CYS A 71 3.47 -2.26 -22.16
N LYS A 72 3.18 -0.95 -22.25
CA LYS A 72 3.78 -0.12 -23.33
C LYS A 72 5.25 0.20 -23.09
N GLU A 73 5.63 0.47 -21.84
CA GLU A 73 7.01 0.80 -21.49
C GLU A 73 7.87 -0.48 -21.49
N ALA A 74 7.42 -1.55 -20.85
CA ALA A 74 8.11 -2.84 -20.89
C ALA A 74 8.14 -3.44 -22.30
N GLN A 75 7.09 -3.28 -23.11
CA GLN A 75 7.12 -3.71 -24.53
C GLN A 75 8.14 -2.90 -25.34
N LYS A 76 8.28 -1.60 -25.07
CA LYS A 76 9.22 -0.74 -25.80
C LYS A 76 10.66 -1.13 -25.46
N GLU A 77 10.96 -1.32 -24.17
CA GLU A 77 12.28 -1.76 -23.70
C GLU A 77 12.64 -3.13 -24.28
N LEU A 78 11.71 -4.10 -24.23
CA LEU A 78 11.90 -5.42 -24.86
C LEU A 78 12.06 -5.33 -26.39
N MET A 79 11.36 -4.43 -27.07
CA MET A 79 11.46 -4.29 -28.53
C MET A 79 12.79 -3.67 -28.95
N ASP A 80 13.33 -2.74 -28.15
CA ASP A 80 14.64 -2.14 -28.37
C ASP A 80 15.76 -3.20 -28.21
N GLU A 81 15.70 -4.05 -27.18
CA GLU A 81 16.61 -5.21 -27.03
C GLU A 81 16.53 -6.16 -28.24
N VAL A 82 15.32 -6.46 -28.73
CA VAL A 82 15.14 -7.32 -29.92
C VAL A 82 15.74 -6.69 -31.18
N MET A 83 15.63 -5.36 -31.34
CA MET A 83 16.23 -4.66 -32.48
C MET A 83 17.75 -4.67 -32.43
N GLU A 84 18.33 -4.51 -31.24
CA GLU A 84 19.78 -4.58 -31.04
C GLU A 84 20.32 -5.98 -31.37
N VAL A 85 19.69 -7.03 -30.83
CA VAL A 85 20.05 -8.44 -31.14
C VAL A 85 19.88 -8.73 -32.63
N LYS A 86 18.81 -8.24 -33.27
CA LYS A 86 18.64 -8.39 -34.73
C LYS A 86 19.77 -7.74 -35.52
N LYS A 87 20.24 -6.57 -35.10
CA LYS A 87 21.33 -5.85 -35.75
C LYS A 87 22.64 -6.63 -35.61
N GLU A 88 22.97 -7.11 -34.41
CA GLU A 88 24.17 -7.93 -34.18
C GLU A 88 24.15 -9.23 -35.00
N LEU A 89 23.01 -9.91 -35.05
CA LEU A 89 22.86 -11.16 -35.80
C LEU A 89 22.98 -10.93 -37.32
N LYS A 90 22.54 -9.76 -37.82
CA LYS A 90 22.72 -9.34 -39.22
C LYS A 90 24.17 -9.01 -39.53
N GLU A 91 24.87 -8.31 -38.63
CA GLU A 91 26.31 -8.04 -38.76
C GLU A 91 27.13 -9.34 -38.77
N ARG A 92 26.68 -10.35 -38.01
CA ARG A 92 27.28 -11.69 -37.98
C ARG A 92 26.87 -12.58 -39.17
N ASN A 93 26.07 -12.10 -40.13
CA ASN A 93 25.57 -12.87 -41.28
C ASN A 93 24.78 -14.15 -40.92
N ILE A 94 24.20 -14.21 -39.71
CA ILE A 94 23.41 -15.37 -39.26
C ILE A 94 21.98 -15.29 -39.81
N ILE A 95 21.48 -14.07 -40.02
CA ILE A 95 20.16 -13.77 -40.60
C ILE A 95 20.31 -12.64 -41.61
N SER A 96 19.56 -12.75 -42.72
CA SER A 96 19.54 -11.81 -43.85
C SER A 96 18.80 -10.50 -43.54
#